data_AF-A0A835NS35-F1
#
_entry.id   AF-A0A835NS35-F1
#
_cell.length_a   1.000
_cell.length_b   1.000
_cell.length_c   1.000
_cell.angle_alpha   90.00
_cell.angle_beta   90.00
_cell.angle_gamma   90.00
#
_symmetry.space_group_name_H-M   'P 1'
#
loop_
_entity.id
_entity.type
_entity.pdbx_description
1 polymer ?
#
loop_
_entity_poly.entity_id
_entity_poly.type
_entity_poly.pdbx_seq_one_letter_code
_entity_poly.pdbx_strand_id
1 'polypeptide(L)'
;MGMDMLSSGLATCRHSLTPRQMQEALTPGHLKKAKLMFFFTRYPSSTLLKTYFLDVQFSRCITSQLIKWFSNFREFYYIQVEKFARQALLEGVVDACTLQVSRDSELFRALNMHYNKGNDFEVPGRFLEVASLTLQEFFSAVRAGKDADPSWKKPIYKIISKLDSDIPEGFKAAGCSQELLHS
;
A
#
# COMPACT_ATOMS: atom_id res chain seq x y z
N MET A 1 -17.37 -66.87 -20.36
CA MET A 1 -18.21 -65.97 -19.54
C MET A 1 -17.32 -65.41 -18.44
N GLY A 2 -17.12 -64.10 -18.44
CA GLY A 2 -16.22 -63.38 -17.56
C GLY A 2 -16.18 -61.95 -18.06
N MET A 3 -17.15 -61.16 -17.61
CA MET A 3 -17.17 -59.71 -17.75
C MET A 3 -16.03 -59.15 -16.90
N ASP A 4 -15.35 -58.09 -17.35
CA ASP A 4 -15.24 -56.89 -16.52
C ASP A 4 -14.83 -55.68 -17.35
N MET A 5 -15.64 -54.64 -17.14
CA MET A 5 -15.64 -53.34 -17.81
C MET A 5 -14.65 -52.38 -17.15
N LEU A 6 -14.16 -51.47 -17.98
CA LEU A 6 -13.62 -50.13 -17.71
C LEU A 6 -13.75 -49.62 -16.25
N SER A 7 -12.63 -49.22 -15.64
CA SER A 7 -12.64 -48.11 -14.69
C SER A 7 -11.34 -47.31 -14.80
N SER A 8 -11.47 -46.20 -15.52
CA SER A 8 -10.53 -45.09 -15.60
C SER A 8 -10.26 -44.50 -14.21
N GLY A 9 -8.99 -44.52 -13.79
CA GLY A 9 -8.55 -43.91 -12.54
C GLY A 9 -8.70 -42.40 -12.56
N LEU A 10 -9.66 -41.88 -11.79
CA LEU A 10 -9.67 -40.49 -11.35
C LEU A 10 -8.56 -40.30 -10.31
N ALA A 11 -7.45 -39.68 -10.73
CA ALA A 11 -6.46 -39.13 -9.82
C ALA A 11 -7.12 -38.00 -9.02
N THR A 12 -7.53 -38.30 -7.80
CA THR A 12 -7.99 -37.32 -6.84
C THR A 12 -6.78 -36.50 -6.41
N CYS A 13 -6.67 -35.27 -6.92
CA CYS A 13 -5.77 -34.26 -6.36
C CYS A 13 -6.16 -33.99 -4.90
N ARG A 14 -5.51 -34.70 -3.98
CA ARG A 14 -5.56 -34.40 -2.56
C ARG A 14 -4.88 -33.06 -2.36
N HIS A 15 -5.68 -32.01 -2.18
CA HIS A 15 -5.21 -30.77 -1.58
C HIS A 15 -4.72 -31.13 -0.17
N SER A 16 -3.41 -31.25 -0.01
CA SER A 16 -2.75 -31.37 1.28
C SER A 16 -2.98 -30.07 2.05
N LEU A 17 -4.00 -30.03 2.90
CA LEU A 17 -4.22 -28.98 3.87
C LEU A 17 -3.17 -29.13 4.98
N THR A 18 -1.98 -28.57 4.76
CA THR A 18 -1.03 -28.34 5.84
C THR A 18 -1.70 -27.39 6.86
N PRO A 19 -1.59 -27.65 8.18
CA PRO A 19 -2.07 -26.71 9.18
C PRO A 19 -1.41 -25.36 8.94
N ARG A 20 -2.21 -24.30 8.72
CA ARG A 20 -1.69 -22.93 8.64
C ARG A 20 -0.99 -22.63 9.95
N GLN A 21 0.35 -22.64 9.95
CA GLN A 21 1.13 -22.17 11.09
C GLN A 21 0.85 -20.67 11.25
N MET A 22 0.15 -20.32 12.32
CA MET A 22 -0.06 -18.92 12.68
C MET A 22 1.26 -18.34 13.16
N GLN A 23 1.62 -17.19 12.61
CA GLN A 23 2.84 -16.47 12.97
C GLN A 23 2.58 -15.58 14.18
N GLU A 24 3.34 -15.83 15.25
CA GLU A 24 3.33 -15.02 16.48
C GLU A 24 4.21 -13.75 16.35
N ALA A 25 5.00 -13.66 15.29
CA ALA A 25 5.87 -12.53 14.97
C ALA A 25 5.68 -12.05 13.52
N LEU A 26 5.84 -10.75 13.30
CA LEU A 26 5.79 -10.20 11.94
C LEU A 26 7.09 -10.48 11.18
N THR A 27 6.96 -10.97 9.95
CA THR A 27 8.09 -11.34 9.09
C THR A 27 8.44 -10.20 8.11
N PRO A 28 9.61 -10.26 7.44
CA PRO A 28 9.91 -9.37 6.31
C PRO A 28 8.88 -9.46 5.18
N GLY A 29 8.25 -10.63 4.99
CA GLY A 29 7.15 -10.81 4.04
C GLY A 29 5.91 -9.99 4.42
N HIS A 30 5.55 -9.96 5.70
CA HIS A 30 4.46 -9.10 6.19
C HIS A 30 4.78 -7.62 5.99
N LEU A 31 6.03 -7.21 6.19
CA LEU A 31 6.46 -5.84 5.92
C LEU A 31 6.36 -5.49 4.43
N LYS A 32 6.83 -6.37 3.53
CA LYS A 32 6.70 -6.19 2.07
C LYS A 32 5.23 -6.03 1.69
N LYS A 33 4.36 -6.92 2.19
CA LYS A 33 2.91 -6.87 1.96
C LYS A 33 2.28 -5.57 2.48
N ALA A 34 2.61 -5.14 3.70
CA ALA A 34 2.12 -3.88 4.26
C ALA A 34 2.54 -2.66 3.43
N LYS A 35 3.77 -2.66 2.91
CA LYS A 35 4.25 -1.61 2.00
C LYS A 35 3.47 -1.57 0.70
N LEU A 36 3.18 -2.73 0.10
CA LEU A 36 2.37 -2.80 -1.11
C LEU A 36 0.92 -2.38 -0.86
N MET A 37 0.34 -2.75 0.29
CA MET A 37 -1.00 -2.27 0.72
C MET A 37 -1.06 -0.74 0.83
N PHE A 38 0.06 -0.06 1.10
CA PHE A 38 0.13 1.40 1.22
C PHE A 38 -0.27 2.12 -0.08
N PHE A 39 -0.10 1.48 -1.24
CA PHE A 39 -0.58 2.04 -2.51
C PHE A 39 -2.12 2.18 -2.56
N PHE A 40 -2.85 1.42 -1.75
CA PHE A 40 -4.31 1.43 -1.68
C PHE A 40 -4.82 2.19 -0.46
N THR A 41 -4.23 1.95 0.73
CA THR A 41 -4.67 2.53 2.00
C THR A 41 -3.51 3.14 2.78
N ARG A 42 -3.65 4.40 3.19
CA ARG A 42 -2.69 5.10 4.03
C ARG A 42 -3.07 5.00 5.51
N TYR A 43 -4.35 4.81 5.82
CA TYR A 43 -4.91 4.79 7.18
C TYR A 43 -5.72 3.51 7.44
N PRO A 44 -5.12 2.30 7.33
CA PRO A 44 -5.84 1.06 7.56
C PRO A 44 -6.31 0.94 9.01
N SER A 45 -7.53 0.46 9.21
CA SER A 45 -8.06 0.14 10.53
C SER A 45 -7.48 -1.19 11.05
N SER A 46 -7.53 -1.41 12.38
CA SER A 46 -7.14 -2.70 12.96
C SER A 46 -7.94 -3.87 12.38
N THR A 47 -9.24 -3.66 12.13
CA THR A 47 -10.11 -4.65 11.49
C THR A 47 -9.64 -4.98 10.08
N LEU A 48 -9.32 -3.96 9.27
CA LEU A 48 -8.81 -4.15 7.92
C LEU A 48 -7.51 -4.97 7.93
N LEU A 49 -6.57 -4.64 8.82
CA LEU A 49 -5.32 -5.38 8.96
C LEU A 49 -5.58 -6.86 9.30
N LYS A 50 -6.52 -7.16 10.21
CA LYS A 50 -6.88 -8.55 10.55
C LYS A 50 -7.41 -9.34 9.36
N THR A 51 -8.15 -8.69 8.47
CA THR A 51 -8.70 -9.34 7.26
C THR A 51 -7.61 -9.69 6.24
N TYR A 52 -6.52 -8.92 6.17
CA TYR A 52 -5.48 -9.12 5.17
C TYR A 52 -4.28 -9.92 5.68
N PHE A 53 -4.01 -9.98 6.98
CA PHE A 53 -2.93 -10.77 7.57
C PHE A 53 -3.47 -12.05 8.24
N LEU A 54 -4.10 -12.93 7.45
CA LEU A 54 -4.79 -14.14 7.93
C LEU A 54 -3.87 -15.20 8.55
N ASP A 55 -2.57 -15.13 8.26
CA ASP A 55 -1.52 -16.00 8.78
C ASP A 55 -0.87 -15.47 10.07
N VAL A 56 -1.36 -14.34 10.61
CA VAL A 56 -0.81 -13.70 11.80
C VAL A 56 -1.73 -13.88 13.00
N GLN A 57 -1.17 -14.29 14.15
CA GLN A 57 -1.91 -14.34 15.41
C GLN A 57 -1.91 -12.95 16.07
N PHE A 58 -2.99 -12.19 15.86
CA PHE A 58 -3.05 -10.80 16.34
C PHE A 58 -2.99 -10.68 17.87
N SER A 59 -1.88 -10.12 18.36
CA SER A 59 -1.73 -9.61 19.72
C SER A 59 -1.75 -8.08 19.76
N ARG A 60 -1.80 -7.50 20.97
CA ARG A 60 -1.65 -6.04 21.16
C ARG A 60 -0.32 -5.52 20.61
N CYS A 61 0.75 -6.29 20.78
CA CYS A 61 2.10 -5.95 20.31
C CYS A 61 2.16 -5.94 18.78
N ILE A 62 1.64 -6.99 18.11
CA ILE A 62 1.60 -7.07 16.65
C ILE A 62 0.75 -5.95 16.06
N THR A 63 -0.43 -5.70 16.64
CA THR A 63 -1.32 -4.63 16.19
C THR A 63 -0.61 -3.27 16.26
N SER A 64 0.06 -2.99 17.37
CA SER A 64 0.86 -1.77 17.54
C SER A 64 2.01 -1.68 16.53
N GLN A 65 2.66 -2.80 16.22
CA GLN A 65 3.76 -2.85 15.25
C GLN A 65 3.29 -2.54 13.82
N LEU A 66 2.17 -3.12 13.38
CA LEU A 66 1.56 -2.81 12.08
C LEU A 66 1.16 -1.34 11.99
N ILE A 67 0.49 -0.81 13.03
CA ILE A 67 0.12 0.62 13.08
C ILE A 67 1.36 1.50 12.98
N LYS A 68 2.45 1.16 13.70
CA LYS A 68 3.72 1.87 13.62
C LYS A 68 4.31 1.84 12.21
N TRP A 69 4.26 0.70 11.51
CA TRP A 69 4.71 0.63 10.11
C TRP A 69 3.94 1.59 9.23
N PHE A 70 2.61 1.62 9.28
CA PHE A 70 1.82 2.55 8.48
C PHE A 70 2.06 4.02 8.86
N SER A 71 2.33 4.32 10.13
CA SER A 71 2.78 5.66 10.55
C SER A 71 4.12 6.04 9.90
N ASN A 72 5.11 5.15 9.94
CA ASN A 72 6.41 5.39 9.29
C ASN A 72 6.27 5.52 7.77
N PHE A 73 5.37 4.74 7.15
CA PHE A 73 5.11 4.84 5.71
C PHE A 73 4.52 6.20 5.34
N ARG A 74 3.54 6.69 6.12
CA ARG A 74 2.97 8.03 5.93
C ARG A 74 4.00 9.13 6.14
N GLU A 75 4.86 9.00 7.14
CA GLU A 75 5.93 9.96 7.39
C GLU A 75 6.86 10.07 6.18
N PHE A 76 7.37 8.94 5.66
CA PHE A 76 8.19 8.94 4.45
C PHE A 76 7.45 9.56 3.26
N TYR A 77 6.20 9.18 3.04
CA TYR A 77 5.36 9.71 1.96
C TYR A 77 5.23 11.24 2.03
N TYR A 78 4.84 11.77 3.19
CA TYR A 78 4.64 13.21 3.35
C TYR A 78 5.97 13.99 3.32
N ILE A 79 7.08 13.40 3.77
CA ILE A 79 8.41 14.00 3.60
C ILE A 79 8.76 14.14 2.11
N GLN A 80 8.55 13.09 1.31
CA GLN A 80 8.82 13.16 -0.12
C GLN A 80 7.89 14.17 -0.80
N VAL A 81 6.59 14.10 -0.53
CA VAL A 81 5.62 15.04 -1.13
C VAL A 81 5.95 16.49 -0.78
N GLU A 82 6.27 16.78 0.49
CA GLU A 82 6.66 18.13 0.90
C GLU A 82 7.94 18.59 0.22
N LYS A 83 8.96 17.72 0.13
CA LYS A 83 10.20 18.03 -0.58
C LYS A 83 9.91 18.47 -2.02
N PHE A 84 9.10 17.70 -2.75
CA PHE A 84 8.77 18.02 -4.14
C PHE A 84 7.84 19.23 -4.27
N ALA A 85 6.93 19.46 -3.32
CA ALA A 85 6.11 20.67 -3.28
C ALA A 85 6.98 21.93 -3.12
N ARG A 86 7.95 21.90 -2.20
CA ARG A 86 8.91 23.00 -2.02
C ARG A 86 9.82 23.19 -3.22
N GLN A 87 10.26 22.10 -3.83
CA GLN A 87 11.07 22.14 -5.06
C GLN A 87 10.31 22.82 -6.20
N ALA A 88 9.04 22.47 -6.43
CA ALA A 88 8.20 23.11 -7.45
C ALA A 88 8.02 24.62 -7.22
N LEU A 89 7.99 25.07 -5.96
CA LEU A 89 7.96 26.52 -5.66
C LEU A 89 9.26 27.22 -6.06
N LEU A 90 10.41 26.59 -5.81
CA LEU A 90 11.71 27.13 -6.21
C LEU A 90 11.87 27.17 -7.74
N GLU A 91 11.25 26.22 -8.44
CA GLU A 91 11.22 26.15 -9.90
C GLU A 91 10.22 27.12 -10.54
N GLY A 92 9.48 27.90 -9.72
CA GLY A 92 8.59 28.94 -10.20
C GLY A 92 7.25 28.44 -10.74
N VAL A 93 6.81 27.23 -10.35
CA VAL A 93 5.47 26.74 -10.69
C VAL A 93 4.43 27.73 -10.15
N VAL A 94 3.47 28.11 -11.00
CA VAL A 94 2.44 29.12 -10.66
C VAL A 94 1.06 28.52 -10.43
N ASP A 95 0.79 27.33 -10.93
CA ASP A 95 -0.51 26.67 -10.81
C ASP A 95 -0.33 25.27 -10.26
N ALA A 96 -0.98 25.00 -9.13
CA ALA A 96 -0.93 23.69 -8.49
C ALA A 96 -1.48 22.61 -9.42
N CYS A 97 -2.49 22.90 -10.26
CA CYS A 97 -3.15 21.90 -11.10
C CYS A 97 -2.20 21.24 -12.11
N THR A 98 -1.10 21.92 -12.44
CA THR A 98 -0.04 21.40 -13.33
C THR A 98 0.86 20.36 -12.65
N LEU A 99 0.84 20.29 -11.32
CA LEU A 99 1.60 19.30 -10.55
C LEU A 99 0.90 17.95 -10.59
N GLN A 100 1.45 17.05 -11.40
CA GLN A 100 0.96 15.69 -11.58
C GLN A 100 2.09 14.70 -11.28
N VAL A 101 1.74 13.63 -10.58
CA VAL A 101 2.65 12.51 -10.29
C VAL A 101 2.41 11.43 -11.33
N SER A 102 3.26 11.39 -12.34
CA SER A 102 3.24 10.37 -13.39
C SER A 102 4.20 9.21 -13.07
N ARG A 103 4.15 8.12 -13.83
CA ARG A 103 5.04 6.96 -13.66
C ARG A 103 6.53 7.28 -13.93
N ASP A 104 6.80 8.34 -14.68
CA ASP A 104 8.14 8.86 -14.99
C ASP A 104 8.59 9.97 -14.03
N SER A 105 7.71 10.47 -13.16
CA SER A 105 8.07 11.50 -12.19
C SER A 105 9.08 11.01 -11.14
N GLU A 106 9.98 11.90 -10.73
CA GLU A 106 10.97 11.58 -9.69
C GLU A 106 10.32 11.28 -8.33
N LEU A 107 9.22 11.97 -8.01
CA LEU A 107 8.44 11.69 -6.81
C LEU A 107 7.92 10.24 -6.84
N PHE A 108 7.30 9.81 -7.94
CA PHE A 108 6.86 8.42 -8.06
C PHE A 108 8.02 7.44 -7.94
N ARG A 109 9.15 7.70 -8.60
CA ARG A 109 10.35 6.85 -8.51
C ARG A 109 10.82 6.68 -7.06
N ALA A 110 10.86 7.77 -6.28
CA ALA A 110 11.25 7.73 -4.88
C ALA A 110 10.27 6.92 -4.02
N LEU A 111 8.96 7.09 -4.23
CA LEU A 111 7.92 6.35 -3.51
C LEU A 111 7.94 4.86 -3.89
N ASN A 112 8.01 4.55 -5.17
CA ASN A 112 8.01 3.18 -5.69
C ASN A 112 9.24 2.41 -5.19
N MET A 113 10.43 3.01 -5.23
CA MET A 113 11.65 2.39 -4.68
C MET A 113 11.54 2.07 -3.17
N HIS A 114 10.80 2.89 -2.42
CA HIS A 114 10.61 2.67 -0.99
C HIS A 114 9.61 1.56 -0.67
N TYR A 115 8.46 1.54 -1.35
CA TYR A 115 7.36 0.61 -1.06
C TYR A 115 7.43 -0.69 -1.86
N ASN A 116 8.00 -0.65 -3.06
CA ASN A 116 8.00 -1.72 -4.06
C ASN A 116 9.44 -2.08 -4.48
N LYS A 117 10.26 -2.53 -3.51
CA LYS A 117 11.71 -2.72 -3.69
C LYS A 117 12.08 -3.67 -4.84
N GLY A 118 11.25 -4.65 -5.15
CA GLY A 118 11.45 -5.58 -6.28
C GLY A 118 10.98 -5.04 -7.61
N ASN A 119 10.25 -3.90 -7.61
CA ASN A 119 9.50 -3.36 -8.74
C ASN A 119 8.65 -4.43 -9.46
N ASP A 120 8.22 -5.44 -8.71
CA ASP A 120 7.46 -6.61 -9.16
C ASP A 120 5.95 -6.39 -9.06
N PHE A 121 5.53 -5.24 -8.56
CA PHE A 121 4.14 -4.86 -8.43
C PHE A 121 3.82 -3.66 -9.33
N GLU A 122 2.78 -3.76 -10.16
CA GLU A 122 2.30 -2.61 -10.92
C GLU A 122 1.47 -1.70 -9.99
N VAL A 123 2.01 -0.50 -9.72
CA VAL A 123 1.31 0.47 -8.86
C VAL A 123 0.03 0.95 -9.56
N PRO A 124 -1.14 0.93 -8.88
CA PRO A 124 -2.41 1.40 -9.44
C PRO A 124 -2.39 2.88 -9.82
N GLY A 125 -3.06 3.24 -10.93
CA GLY A 125 -3.23 4.64 -11.34
C GLY A 125 -3.88 5.52 -10.26
N ARG A 126 -4.81 4.95 -9.48
CA ARG A 126 -5.44 5.64 -8.35
C ARG A 126 -4.43 6.16 -7.32
N PHE A 127 -3.31 5.45 -7.10
CA PHE A 127 -2.26 5.93 -6.20
C PHE A 127 -1.61 7.21 -6.75
N LEU A 128 -1.38 7.28 -8.06
CA LEU A 128 -0.81 8.44 -8.74
C LEU A 128 -1.74 9.66 -8.66
N GLU A 129 -3.05 9.45 -8.82
CA GLU A 129 -4.07 10.49 -8.63
C GLU A 129 -4.02 11.07 -7.20
N VAL A 130 -3.99 10.20 -6.19
CA VAL A 130 -3.92 10.62 -4.78
C VAL A 130 -2.59 11.30 -4.47
N ALA A 131 -1.48 10.83 -5.04
CA ALA A 131 -0.17 11.46 -4.91
C ALA A 131 -0.13 12.86 -5.52
N SER A 132 -0.73 13.02 -6.70
CA SER A 132 -0.90 14.31 -7.37
C SER A 132 -1.70 15.27 -6.51
N LEU A 133 -2.86 14.85 -6.02
CA LEU A 133 -3.68 15.68 -5.14
C LEU A 133 -2.95 16.04 -3.84
N THR A 134 -2.22 15.10 -3.24
CA THR A 134 -1.42 15.40 -2.04
C THR A 134 -0.35 16.45 -2.34
N LEU A 135 0.35 16.31 -3.46
CA LEU A 135 1.37 17.27 -3.90
C LEU A 135 0.79 18.67 -4.10
N GLN A 136 -0.39 18.75 -4.73
CA GLN A 136 -1.12 19.99 -4.97
C GLN A 136 -1.54 20.69 -3.66
N GLU A 137 -2.06 19.92 -2.70
CA GLU A 137 -2.45 20.45 -1.38
C GLU A 137 -1.24 20.96 -0.59
N PHE A 138 -0.13 20.20 -0.60
CA PHE A 138 1.12 20.62 0.04
C PHE A 138 1.68 21.88 -0.61
N PHE A 139 1.77 21.89 -1.95
CA PHE A 139 2.25 23.04 -2.71
C PHE A 139 1.41 24.29 -2.44
N SER A 140 0.09 24.17 -2.50
CA SER A 140 -0.84 25.29 -2.26
C SER A 140 -0.72 25.84 -0.84
N ALA A 141 -0.57 24.96 0.16
CA ALA A 141 -0.38 25.37 1.55
C ALA A 141 0.94 26.11 1.76
N VAL A 142 2.06 25.57 1.26
CA VAL A 142 3.39 26.18 1.39
C VAL A 142 3.46 27.49 0.62
N ARG A 143 2.91 27.55 -0.60
CA ARG A 143 2.86 28.79 -1.40
C ARG A 143 2.13 29.91 -0.68
N ALA A 144 1.05 29.57 0.03
CA ALA A 144 0.27 30.52 0.82
C ALA A 144 0.90 30.85 2.19
N GLY A 145 2.10 30.32 2.49
CA GLY A 145 2.78 30.51 3.77
C GLY A 145 2.09 29.86 4.97
N LYS A 146 1.16 28.92 4.74
CA LYS A 146 0.41 28.24 5.82
C LYS A 146 1.29 27.31 6.61
N ASP A 147 2.43 26.88 6.07
CA ASP A 147 3.37 25.96 6.69
C ASP A 147 4.13 26.53 7.90
N ALA A 148 3.98 27.82 8.18
CA ALA A 148 4.41 28.45 9.43
C ALA A 148 3.58 27.99 10.66
N ASP A 149 2.33 27.54 10.46
CA ASP A 149 1.49 27.00 11.53
C ASP A 149 1.85 25.51 11.78
N PRO A 150 2.21 25.08 12.99
CA PRO A 150 2.57 23.68 13.27
C PRO A 150 1.51 22.63 12.88
N SER A 151 0.26 23.05 12.72
CA SER A 151 -0.91 22.21 12.41
C SER A 151 -1.32 22.24 10.93
N TRP A 152 -0.57 22.92 10.07
CA TRP A 152 -0.91 23.15 8.65
C TRP A 152 -1.23 21.88 7.84
N LYS A 153 -0.63 20.75 8.20
CA LYS A 153 -0.85 19.47 7.52
C LYS A 153 -2.16 18.77 7.92
N LYS A 154 -2.78 19.14 9.06
CA LYS A 154 -4.04 18.53 9.55
C LYS A 154 -5.17 18.56 8.51
N PRO A 155 -5.51 19.69 7.86
CA PRO A 155 -6.54 19.69 6.82
C PRO A 155 -6.18 18.78 5.64
N ILE A 156 -4.90 18.73 5.24
CA ILE A 156 -4.44 17.86 4.15
C ILE A 156 -4.62 16.39 4.53
N TYR A 157 -4.21 15.99 5.74
CA TYR A 157 -4.38 14.63 6.23
C TYR A 157 -5.85 14.19 6.24
N LYS A 158 -6.77 15.11 6.56
CA LYS A 158 -8.22 14.87 6.54
C LYS A 158 -8.77 14.64 5.12
N ILE A 159 -8.17 15.25 4.11
CA ILE A 159 -8.50 14.99 2.70
C ILE A 159 -7.98 13.60 2.34
N ILE A 160 -6.68 13.35 2.53
CA ILE A 160 -6.03 12.10 2.10
C ILE A 160 -6.62 10.87 2.81
N SER A 161 -7.03 10.99 4.08
CA SER A 161 -7.66 9.88 4.82
C SER A 161 -8.98 9.40 4.23
N LYS A 162 -9.63 10.19 3.37
CA LYS A 162 -10.88 9.83 2.69
C LYS A 162 -10.68 9.22 1.31
N LEU A 163 -9.45 9.15 0.83
CA LEU A 163 -9.11 8.68 -0.52
C LEU A 163 -8.56 7.26 -0.53
N ASP A 164 -8.54 6.60 0.62
CA ASP A 164 -8.16 5.20 0.72
C ASP A 164 -9.11 4.34 -0.11
N SER A 165 -8.55 3.40 -0.84
CA SER A 165 -9.27 2.49 -1.75
C SER A 165 -9.27 1.08 -1.18
N ASP A 166 -10.19 0.25 -1.68
CA ASP A 166 -10.20 -1.17 -1.35
C ASP A 166 -8.92 -1.85 -1.83
N ILE A 167 -8.44 -2.80 -1.02
CA ILE A 167 -7.25 -3.58 -1.31
C ILE A 167 -7.70 -4.82 -2.11
N PRO A 168 -6.98 -5.23 -3.18
CA PRO A 168 -7.34 -6.42 -3.94
C PRO A 168 -7.37 -7.69 -3.06
N GLU A 169 -8.34 -8.57 -3.31
CA GLU A 169 -8.56 -9.80 -2.53
C GLU A 169 -7.35 -10.73 -2.50
N GLY A 170 -6.54 -10.75 -3.57
CA GLY A 170 -5.30 -11.53 -3.62
C GLY A 170 -4.28 -11.16 -2.53
N PHE A 171 -4.37 -9.97 -1.93
CA PHE A 171 -3.56 -9.62 -0.77
C PHE A 171 -3.91 -10.46 0.47
N LYS A 172 -5.04 -11.18 0.54
CA LYS A 172 -5.36 -12.03 1.71
C LYS A 172 -4.53 -13.33 1.74
N ALA A 173 -3.88 -13.70 0.63
CA ALA A 173 -3.04 -14.89 0.56
C ALA A 173 -1.79 -14.78 1.45
N ALA A 174 -1.37 -15.93 2.00
CA ALA A 174 -0.11 -16.10 2.71
C ALA A 174 0.99 -16.38 1.67
N GLY A 175 1.77 -15.36 1.34
CA GLY A 175 2.69 -15.37 0.20
C GLY A 175 2.18 -14.44 -0.89
N CYS A 176 2.77 -13.24 -0.97
CA CYS A 176 2.47 -12.29 -2.03
C CYS A 176 3.26 -12.69 -3.29
N SER A 177 2.78 -13.71 -3.99
CA SER A 177 3.23 -14.03 -5.36
C SER A 177 2.24 -13.40 -6.35
N GLN A 178 2.80 -12.76 -7.38
CA GLN A 178 2.08 -11.90 -8.33
C GLN A 178 0.92 -12.62 -9.06
N GLU A 179 0.96 -13.95 -9.17
CA GLU A 179 -0.09 -14.75 -9.84
C GLU A 179 -1.48 -14.61 -9.21
N LEU A 180 -1.59 -14.21 -7.95
CA LEU A 180 -2.87 -14.07 -7.24
C LEU A 180 -3.50 -12.67 -7.33
N LEU A 181 -2.79 -11.69 -7.91
CA LEU A 181 -3.26 -10.29 -7.98
C LEU A 181 -3.86 -9.89 -9.34
N HIS A 182 -3.85 -10.81 -10.32
CA HIS A 182 -4.37 -10.62 -11.68
C HIS A 182 -5.68 -11.39 -11.97
N SER A 183 -6.33 -11.96 -10.95
CA SER A 183 -7.66 -12.60 -11.08
C SER A 183 -8.78 -11.67 -10.64
#